data_AF-A0A7W8LNJ3-F1
#
_entry.id   AF-A0A7W8LNJ3-F1
#
_cell.length_a   1.000
_cell.length_b   1.000
_cell.length_c   1.000
_cell.angle_alpha   90.00
_cell.angle_beta   90.00
_cell.angle_gamma   90.00
#
_symmetry.space_group_name_H-M   'P 1'
#
loop_
_entity.id
_entity.type
_entity.pdbx_description
1 polymer ?
#
loop_
_entity_poly.entity_id
_entity_poly.type
_entity_poly.pdbx_seq_one_letter_code
_entity_poly.pdbx_strand_id
1 'polypeptide(L)' 'MPKKERKRLQVVISEEQDALLTRTAYELSSPERLISKSEVVRLAIEKIARELGEGEHLDEYRTLLDSEELGDESG' A
#
# COMPACT_ATOMS: atom_id res chain seq x y z
N MET A 1 -26.49 5.71 -9.77
CA MET A 1 -25.47 5.20 -8.82
C MET A 1 -25.05 6.34 -7.92
N PRO A 2 -25.04 6.18 -6.59
CA PRO A 2 -24.56 7.22 -5.70
C PRO A 2 -23.13 7.57 -6.09
N LYS A 3 -22.82 8.87 -6.24
CA LYS A 3 -21.47 9.33 -6.58
C LYS A 3 -20.55 8.80 -5.48
N LYS A 4 -19.64 7.89 -5.81
CA LYS A 4 -18.64 7.41 -4.85
C LYS A 4 -17.84 8.63 -4.39
N GLU A 5 -18.03 9.05 -3.15
CA GLU A 5 -17.25 10.13 -2.56
C GLU A 5 -15.77 9.73 -2.58
N ARG A 6 -14.94 10.60 -3.15
CA ARG A 6 -13.48 10.41 -3.14
C ARG A 6 -12.94 10.98 -1.83
N LYS A 7 -12.31 10.13 -1.02
CA LYS A 7 -11.59 10.56 0.18
C LYS A 7 -10.12 10.83 -0.18
N ARG A 8 -9.52 11.86 0.43
CA ARG A 8 -8.08 12.14 0.36
C ARG A 8 -7.38 11.38 1.49
N LEU A 9 -6.31 10.66 1.16
CA LEU A 9 -5.47 9.94 2.10
C LEU A 9 -4.09 10.61 2.12
N GLN A 10 -3.58 10.92 3.31
CA GLN A 10 -2.21 11.37 3.55
C GLN A 10 -1.54 10.31 4.42
N VAL A 11 -0.37 9.84 3.98
CA VAL A 11 0.41 8.80 4.66
C VAL A 11 1.85 9.27 4.68
N VAL A 12 2.52 9.08 5.80
CA VAL A 12 3.97 9.24 5.92
C VAL A 12 4.57 7.88 5.62
N ILE A 13 5.57 7.84 4.73
CA ILE A 13 6.26 6.62 4.32
C ILE A 13 7.77 6.85 4.36
N SER A 14 8.53 5.79 4.61
CA SER A 14 9.99 5.84 4.56
C SER A 14 10.50 5.97 3.11
N GLU A 15 11.77 6.34 2.94
CA GLU A 15 12.42 6.35 1.63
C GLU A 15 12.41 4.96 0.98
N GLU A 16 12.58 3.91 1.78
CA GLU A 16 12.52 2.52 1.32
C GLU A 16 11.14 2.15 0.80
N GLN A 17 10.09 2.55 1.50
CA GLN A 17 8.70 2.35 1.08
C GLN A 17 8.38 3.12 -0.21
N ASP A 18 8.89 4.36 -0.39
CA ASP A 18 8.72 5.10 -1.65
C ASP A 18 9.47 4.44 -2.82
N ALA A 19 10.67 3.91 -2.58
CA ALA A 19 11.44 3.16 -3.56
C ALA A 19 10.70 1.89 -3.99
N LEU A 20 10.11 1.15 -3.03
CA LEU A 20 9.27 -0.01 -3.30
C LEU A 20 8.05 0.38 -4.15
N LEU A 21 7.32 1.44 -3.80
CA LEU A 21 6.19 1.93 -4.60
C LEU A 21 6.60 2.29 -6.03
N THR A 22 7.76 2.94 -6.20
CA THR A 22 8.32 3.29 -7.51
C THR A 22 8.58 2.04 -8.34
N ARG A 23 9.29 1.07 -7.75
CA ARG A 23 9.65 -0.17 -8.41
C ARG A 23 8.42 -0.97 -8.82
N THR A 24 7.47 -1.17 -7.90
CA THR A 24 6.24 -1.91 -8.18
C THR A 24 5.39 -1.22 -9.25
N ALA A 25 5.31 0.11 -9.25
CA ALA A 25 4.61 0.85 -10.30
C ALA A 25 5.23 0.59 -11.68
N TYR A 26 6.56 0.55 -11.77
CA TYR A 26 7.26 0.24 -13.01
C TYR A 26 7.05 -1.22 -13.45
N GLU A 27 7.16 -2.18 -12.54
CA GLU A 27 6.98 -3.61 -12.83
C GLU A 27 5.56 -3.96 -13.29
N LEU A 28 4.54 -3.27 -12.73
CA LEU A 28 3.14 -3.44 -13.14
C LEU A 28 2.77 -2.65 -14.40
N SER A 29 3.62 -1.71 -14.81
CA SER A 29 3.40 -0.93 -16.03
C SER A 29 3.75 -1.77 -17.26
N SER A 30 3.01 -1.55 -18.34
CA SER A 30 3.29 -2.11 -19.66
C SER A 30 3.33 -1.00 -20.71
N PRO A 31 3.84 -1.26 -21.94
CA PRO A 31 3.79 -0.29 -23.02
C PRO A 31 2.38 0.25 -23.30
N GLU A 32 1.35 -0.56 -23.06
CA GLU A 32 -0.06 -0.24 -23.27
C GLU A 32 -0.66 0.55 -22.10
N ARG A 33 -0.06 0.49 -20.90
CA ARG A 33 -0.59 1.16 -19.72
C ARG A 33 0.47 1.43 -18.66
N LEU A 34 0.62 2.71 -18.32
CA LEU A 34 1.39 3.14 -17.15
C LEU A 34 0.55 3.04 -15.88
N ILE A 35 1.17 2.55 -14.81
CA ILE A 35 0.60 2.43 -13.46
C ILE A 35 1.27 3.46 -12.56
N SER A 36 0.47 4.27 -11.88
CA SER A 36 0.95 5.25 -10.91
C SER A 36 1.17 4.63 -9.52
N LYS A 37 2.03 5.25 -8.69
CA LYS A 37 2.19 4.87 -7.27
C LYS A 37 0.85 4.84 -6.53
N SER A 38 -0.04 5.80 -6.80
CA SER A 38 -1.38 5.82 -6.20
C SER A 38 -2.28 4.65 -6.64
N GLU A 39 -2.10 4.12 -7.85
CA GLU A 39 -2.77 2.88 -8.28
C GLU A 39 -2.20 1.67 -7.54
N VAL A 40 -0.89 1.61 -7.35
CA VAL A 40 -0.25 0.56 -6.54
C VAL A 40 -0.79 0.57 -5.11
N VAL A 41 -0.89 1.73 -4.47
CA VAL A 41 -1.46 1.86 -3.11
C VAL A 41 -2.91 1.37 -3.08
N ARG A 42 -3.74 1.74 -4.06
CA ARG A 42 -5.13 1.26 -4.13
C ARG A 42 -5.19 -0.26 -4.32
N LEU A 43 -4.34 -0.83 -5.17
CA LEU A 43 -4.26 -2.26 -5.39
C LEU A 43 -3.82 -3.00 -4.12
N ALA A 44 -2.84 -2.48 -3.40
CA ALA A 44 -2.37 -3.05 -2.14
C ALA A 44 -3.47 -3.07 -1.08
N ILE A 45 -4.22 -1.97 -0.93
CA ILE A 45 -5.36 -1.90 0.00
C ILE A 45 -6.41 -2.97 -0.35
N GLU A 46 -6.77 -3.12 -1.63
CA GLU A 46 -7.74 -4.14 -2.05
C GLU A 46 -7.23 -5.57 -1.82
N LYS A 47 -5.93 -5.81 -2.05
CA LYS A 47 -5.31 -7.12 -1.85
C LYS A 47 -5.29 -7.51 -0.37
N ILE A 48 -4.80 -6.61 0.49
CA ILE A 48 -4.78 -6.84 1.94
C ILE A 48 -6.21 -7.07 2.46
N ALA A 49 -7.19 -6.29 2.01
CA ALA A 49 -8.58 -6.46 2.44
C ALA A 49 -9.17 -7.83 2.05
N ARG A 50 -8.79 -8.38 0.89
CA ARG A 50 -9.20 -9.73 0.47
C ARG A 50 -8.54 -10.80 1.34
N GLU A 51 -7.22 -10.70 1.53
CA GLU A 51 -6.44 -11.65 2.34
C GLU A 51 -6.90 -11.65 3.81
N LEU A 52 -7.21 -10.48 4.36
CA LEU A 52 -7.79 -10.36 5.71
C LEU A 52 -9.22 -10.91 5.80
N GLY A 53 -10.03 -10.77 4.74
CA GLY A 53 -11.38 -11.33 4.67
C GLY A 53 -11.39 -12.86 4.61
N GLU A 54 -10.30 -13.46 4.15
CA GLU A 54 -10.07 -14.91 4.14
C GLU A 54 -9.56 -15.42 5.51
N GLY A 55 -9.15 -14.52 6.41
CA GLY A 55 -8.89 -14.81 7.82
C GLY A 55 -7.52 -15.42 8.14
N GLU A 56 -6.64 -15.63 7.15
CA GLU A 56 -5.45 -16.47 7.33
C GLU A 56 -4.17 -15.76 7.83
N HIS A 57 -4.13 -14.43 7.97
CA HIS A 57 -2.84 -13.73 8.17
C HIS A 57 -2.85 -12.54 9.15
N LEU A 58 -3.86 -12.43 10.02
CA LEU A 58 -4.02 -11.26 10.92
C LEU A 58 -2.80 -10.99 11.82
N ASP A 59 -2.22 -12.03 12.40
CA ASP A 59 -1.08 -11.89 13.32
C ASP A 59 0.23 -11.58 12.59
N GLU A 60 0.37 -12.04 11.34
CA GLU A 60 1.51 -11.73 10.48
C GLU A 60 1.52 -10.25 10.07
N TYR A 61 0.38 -9.72 9.63
CA TYR A 61 0.28 -8.29 9.28
C TYR A 61 0.50 -7.38 10.50
N ARG A 62 0.03 -7.78 11.69
CA ARG A 62 0.31 -7.04 12.93
C ARG A 62 1.80 -6.98 13.21
N THR A 63 2.47 -8.12 13.12
CA THR A 63 3.93 -8.21 13.32
C THR A 63 4.71 -7.35 12.32
N LEU A 64 4.27 -7.30 11.06
CA LEU A 64 4.90 -6.46 10.04
C LEU A 64 4.77 -4.96 10.38
N LEU A 65 3.58 -4.51 10.79
CA LEU A 65 3.37 -3.12 11.20
C LEU A 65 4.20 -2.74 12.42
N ASP A 66 4.25 -3.61 13.44
CA ASP A 66 5.03 -3.38 14.66
C ASP A 66 6.55 -3.35 14.37
N SER A 67 7.02 -4.06 13.34
CA SER A 67 8.44 -4.07 12.95
C SER A 67 8.88 -2.79 12.22
N GLU A 68 7.96 -2.09 11.57
CA GLU A 68 8.23 -0.82 10.87
C GLU A 68 8.13 0.41 11.79
N GLU A 69 7.47 0.31 12.97
CA GLU A 69 7.40 1.40 13.97
C GLU A 69 8.76 1.79 14.57
N LEU A 70 9.83 1.00 14.37
CA LEU A 70 11.18 1.35 14.83
C LEU A 70 11.88 2.44 13.97
N GLY A 71 11.20 2.98 12.95
CA GLY A 71 11.72 4.05 12.09
C GLY A 71 11.31 5.47 12.48
N ASP A 72 10.31 5.67 13.35
CA ASP A 72 9.62 6.97 13.50
C ASP A 72 9.54 7.51 14.94
N GLU A 73 10.39 7.03 15.87
CA GLU A 73 10.55 7.62 17.22
C GLU A 73 11.91 8.32 17.45
N SER A 74 12.53 8.93 16.44
CA SER A 74 13.73 9.75 16.66
C SER A 74 13.84 10.93 15.69
N GLY A 75 13.26 12.07 16.07
CA GLY A 75 13.48 13.37 15.41
C GLY A 75 12.55 14.47 15.89
#